data_AF-A0A0S8DWX2-F1
#
_entry.id   AF-A0A0S8DWX2-F1
#
_cell.length_a   1.000
_cell.length_b   1.000
_cell.length_c   1.000
_cell.angle_alpha   90.00
_cell.angle_beta   90.00
_cell.angle_gamma   90.00
#
_symmetry.space_group_name_H-M   'P 1'
#
loop_
_entity.id
_entity.type
_entity.pdbx_description
1 polymer ?
#
loop_
_entity_poly.entity_id
_entity_poly.type
_entity_poly.pdbx_seq_one_letter_code
_entity_poly.pdbx_strand_id
1 'polypeptide(L)'
;MSRYAISMCCAATLLIISSAASAQQGLVETVLEGCKTELESYCSKVTPGEGRILACLYAHGDKLSGQCEYALYDAAAQLERAVAGLAYVANECGDDLDKHCAAVEAGEGRLMACLDKHEKDVSQRCKQALKDVGLK
;
A
#
# COMPACT_ATOMS: atom_id res chain seq x y z
N MET A 1 8.86 5.64 61.33
CA MET A 1 8.39 4.35 60.78
C MET A 1 8.04 4.62 59.32
N SER A 2 8.73 4.20 58.26
CA SER A 2 9.84 3.27 58.06
C SER A 2 10.70 3.78 56.89
N ARG A 3 12.03 3.80 57.07
CA ARG A 3 13.04 3.80 56.01
C ARG A 3 13.67 2.40 56.05
N TYR A 4 14.21 1.94 54.91
CA TYR A 4 14.95 0.69 54.67
C TYR A 4 14.16 -0.52 54.13
N ALA A 5 14.28 -0.75 52.83
CA ALA A 5 14.75 -2.02 52.26
C ALA A 5 15.07 -1.83 50.77
N ILE A 6 16.21 -1.20 50.49
CA ILE A 6 16.95 -1.46 49.25
C ILE A 6 17.53 -2.87 49.44
N SER A 7 17.02 -3.88 48.72
CA SER A 7 17.72 -5.16 48.58
C SER A 7 17.20 -5.98 47.40
N MET A 8 18.09 -6.14 46.41
CA MET A 8 18.44 -7.43 45.81
C MET A 8 17.58 -8.01 44.67
N CYS A 9 18.14 -7.87 43.47
CA CYS A 9 18.13 -8.81 42.33
C CYS A 9 16.86 -9.61 42.04
N CYS A 10 16.17 -9.23 40.96
CA CYS A 10 15.74 -10.22 39.98
C CYS A 10 16.09 -9.73 38.58
N ALA A 11 16.85 -10.57 37.90
CA ALA A 11 17.38 -10.39 36.57
C ALA A 11 16.26 -10.28 35.52
N ALA A 12 16.56 -9.52 34.48
CA ALA A 12 16.23 -9.83 33.10
C ALA A 12 14.78 -10.26 32.80
N THR A 13 13.87 -9.30 32.66
CA THR A 13 12.77 -9.39 31.69
C THR A 13 12.47 -8.00 31.10
N LEU A 14 13.46 -7.38 30.46
CA LEU A 14 13.16 -6.49 29.33
C LEU A 14 12.69 -7.39 28.18
N LEU A 15 11.42 -7.78 28.20
CA LEU A 15 10.78 -8.30 27.00
C LEU A 15 10.55 -7.11 26.08
N ILE A 16 11.47 -6.98 25.14
CA ILE A 16 11.37 -6.10 23.98
C ILE A 16 10.05 -6.47 23.30
N ILE A 17 9.03 -5.63 23.49
CA ILE A 17 7.82 -5.65 22.67
C ILE A 17 8.28 -5.15 21.31
N SER A 18 8.83 -6.04 20.49
CA SER A 18 8.99 -5.80 19.07
C SER A 18 7.58 -5.71 18.51
N SER A 19 7.03 -4.49 18.49
CA SER A 19 5.95 -4.20 17.56
C SER A 19 6.54 -4.48 16.18
N ALA A 20 6.17 -5.62 15.60
CA ALA A 20 6.10 -5.74 14.16
C ALA A 20 5.07 -4.69 13.74
N ALA A 21 5.54 -3.45 13.55
CA ALA A 21 4.89 -2.55 12.63
C ALA A 21 4.98 -3.30 11.31
N SER A 22 3.91 -4.00 10.94
CA SER A 22 3.69 -4.44 9.58
C SER A 22 3.68 -3.16 8.76
N ALA A 23 4.85 -2.71 8.32
CA ALA A 23 4.92 -1.74 7.25
C ALA A 23 4.24 -2.48 6.09
N GLN A 24 3.06 -2.03 5.67
CA GLN A 24 2.53 -2.40 4.37
C GLN A 24 3.62 -2.03 3.35
N GLN A 25 4.45 -3.00 2.99
CA GLN A 25 5.48 -2.81 1.97
C GLN A 25 4.74 -2.43 0.70
N GLY A 26 4.97 -1.20 0.24
CA GLY A 26 4.30 -0.71 -0.95
C GLY A 26 4.67 -1.57 -2.14
N LEU A 27 3.77 -1.67 -3.13
CA LEU A 27 4.00 -2.41 -4.38
C LEU A 27 5.36 -2.09 -5.02
N VAL A 28 5.76 -0.82 -4.96
CA VAL A 28 7.04 -0.33 -5.49
C VAL A 28 8.21 -0.87 -4.66
N GLU A 29 8.08 -0.90 -3.33
CA GLU A 29 9.13 -1.40 -2.42
C GLU A 29 9.36 -2.89 -2.62
N THR A 30 8.30 -3.69 -2.79
CA THR A 30 8.41 -5.12 -3.15
C THR A 30 9.30 -5.33 -4.39
N VAL A 31 9.10 -4.53 -5.44
CA VAL A 31 9.90 -4.62 -6.67
C VAL A 31 11.32 -4.12 -6.44
N LEU A 32 11.51 -3.00 -5.74
CA LEU A 32 12.84 -2.43 -5.48
C LEU A 32 13.72 -3.38 -4.65
N GLU A 33 13.14 -4.05 -3.66
CA GLU A 33 13.83 -5.04 -2.83
C GLU A 33 14.09 -6.33 -3.60
N GLY A 34 13.07 -6.86 -4.27
CA GLY A 34 13.15 -8.13 -5.01
C GLY A 34 14.09 -8.07 -6.21
N CYS A 35 14.19 -6.91 -6.87
CA CYS A 35 15.02 -6.69 -8.06
C CYS A 35 16.30 -5.90 -7.77
N LYS A 36 16.72 -5.77 -6.51
CA LYS A 36 17.86 -4.91 -6.13
C LYS A 36 19.11 -5.19 -6.97
N THR A 37 19.46 -6.46 -7.15
CA THR A 37 20.64 -6.88 -7.93
C THR A 37 20.55 -6.44 -9.39
N GLU A 38 19.38 -6.62 -10.01
CA GLU A 38 19.11 -6.26 -11.40
C GLU A 38 19.09 -4.74 -11.58
N LEU A 39 18.54 -4.02 -10.61
CA LEU A 39 18.52 -2.56 -10.61
C LEU A 39 19.94 -1.99 -10.56
N GLU A 40 20.80 -2.52 -9.70
CA GLU A 40 22.20 -2.10 -9.60
C GLU A 40 23.00 -2.47 -10.86
N SER A 41 22.79 -3.68 -11.38
CA SER A 41 23.58 -4.23 -12.49
C SER A 41 23.18 -3.68 -13.86
N TYR A 42 21.88 -3.47 -14.08
CA TYR A 42 21.33 -3.18 -15.41
C TYR A 42 20.64 -1.81 -15.50
N CYS A 43 20.01 -1.34 -14.42
CA CYS A 43 19.15 -0.16 -14.44
C CYS A 43 19.68 1.06 -13.67
N SER A 44 20.93 1.04 -13.18
CA SER A 44 21.48 2.07 -12.30
C SER A 44 21.58 3.48 -12.90
N LYS A 45 21.50 3.60 -14.23
CA LYS A 45 21.51 4.87 -14.96
C LYS A 45 20.11 5.36 -15.36
N VAL A 46 19.07 4.59 -15.03
CA VAL A 46 17.69 4.92 -15.39
C VAL A 46 17.15 5.93 -14.39
N THR A 47 16.68 7.07 -14.89
CA THR A 47 15.97 8.05 -14.04
C THR A 47 14.66 7.43 -13.53
N PRO A 48 14.39 7.40 -12.22
CA PRO A 48 13.12 6.89 -11.67
C PRO A 48 11.89 7.66 -12.17
N GLY A 49 10.72 7.02 -12.05
CA GLY A 49 9.42 7.60 -12.45
C GLY A 49 8.94 7.18 -13.84
N GLU A 50 7.67 7.46 -14.12
CA GLU A 50 7.01 7.24 -15.43
C GLU A 50 7.21 5.82 -16.01
N GLY A 51 7.32 4.81 -15.13
CA GLY A 51 7.53 3.42 -15.53
C GLY A 51 8.89 3.09 -16.13
N ARG A 52 9.85 4.03 -16.17
CA ARG A 52 11.17 3.81 -16.80
C ARG A 52 11.96 2.65 -16.20
N ILE A 53 11.92 2.49 -14.88
CA ILE A 53 12.60 1.37 -14.19
C ILE A 53 11.98 0.04 -14.59
N LEU A 54 10.65 -0.04 -14.62
CA LEU A 54 9.94 -1.24 -15.05
C LEU A 54 10.25 -1.57 -16.53
N ALA A 55 10.31 -0.55 -17.40
CA ALA A 55 10.72 -0.72 -18.79
C ALA A 55 12.16 -1.25 -18.92
N CYS A 56 13.08 -0.81 -18.07
CA CYS A 56 14.44 -1.34 -18.02
C CYS A 56 14.47 -2.82 -17.60
N LEU A 57 13.76 -3.18 -16.52
CA LEU A 57 13.66 -4.57 -16.08
C LEU A 57 13.05 -5.46 -17.18
N TYR A 58 12.01 -4.97 -17.87
CA TYR A 58 11.41 -5.66 -19.02
C TYR A 58 12.41 -5.88 -20.17
N ALA A 59 13.23 -4.88 -20.49
CA ALA A 59 14.27 -4.98 -21.52
C ALA A 59 15.40 -5.98 -21.17
N HIS A 60 15.55 -6.29 -19.88
CA HIS A 60 16.50 -7.28 -19.36
C HIS A 60 15.80 -8.53 -18.80
N GLY A 61 14.60 -8.84 -19.30
CA GLY A 61 13.77 -9.94 -18.82
C GLY A 61 14.48 -11.30 -18.81
N ASP A 62 15.38 -11.55 -19.76
CA ASP A 62 16.19 -12.78 -19.85
C ASP A 62 17.29 -12.90 -18.78
N LYS A 63 17.52 -11.83 -18.01
CA LYS A 63 18.60 -11.72 -17.01
C LYS A 63 18.08 -11.51 -15.59
N LEU A 64 16.78 -11.58 -15.38
CA LEU A 64 16.19 -11.41 -14.06
C LEU A 64 16.43 -12.67 -13.22
N SER A 65 16.78 -12.49 -11.96
CA SER A 65 16.74 -13.58 -11.00
C SER A 65 15.30 -14.00 -10.72
N GLY A 66 15.10 -15.26 -10.30
CA GLY A 66 13.78 -15.74 -9.89
C GLY A 66 13.18 -14.95 -8.72
N GLN A 67 14.02 -14.32 -7.88
CA GLN A 67 13.55 -13.40 -6.83
C GLN A 67 12.93 -12.13 -7.44
N CYS A 68 13.59 -11.51 -8.41
CA CYS A 68 13.08 -10.34 -9.10
C CYS A 68 11.81 -10.66 -9.90
N GLU A 69 11.81 -11.78 -10.63
CA GLU A 69 10.62 -12.25 -11.37
C GLU A 69 9.42 -12.44 -10.43
N TYR A 70 9.63 -13.10 -9.29
CA TYR A 70 8.58 -13.28 -8.29
C TYR A 70 8.09 -11.95 -7.72
N ALA A 71 8.98 -11.02 -7.41
CA ALA A 71 8.61 -9.70 -6.89
C ALA A 71 7.79 -8.88 -7.90
N LEU A 72 8.16 -8.94 -9.19
CA LEU A 72 7.38 -8.32 -10.27
C LEU A 72 6.00 -8.95 -10.40
N TYR A 73 5.91 -10.28 -10.33
CA TYR A 73 4.64 -11.01 -10.39
C TYR A 73 3.73 -10.68 -9.19
N ASP A 74 4.26 -10.73 -7.97
CA ASP A 74 3.48 -10.43 -6.77
C ASP A 74 2.98 -8.98 -6.82
N ALA A 75 3.84 -8.00 -7.13
CA ALA A 75 3.44 -6.61 -7.28
C ALA A 75 2.35 -6.42 -8.35
N ALA A 76 2.44 -7.12 -9.48
CA ALA A 76 1.40 -7.07 -10.52
C ALA A 76 0.06 -7.65 -10.02
N ALA A 77 0.08 -8.80 -9.34
CA ALA A 77 -1.13 -9.44 -8.81
C ALA A 77 -1.80 -8.59 -7.71
N GLN A 78 -1.00 -7.93 -6.87
CA GLN A 78 -1.51 -7.00 -5.85
C GLN A 78 -2.11 -5.74 -6.48
N LEU A 79 -1.46 -5.19 -7.52
CA LEU A 79 -2.00 -4.05 -8.27
C LEU A 79 -3.32 -4.38 -8.94
N GLU A 80 -3.43 -5.56 -9.57
CA GLU A 80 -4.66 -6.03 -10.19
C GLU A 80 -5.81 -6.11 -9.17
N ARG A 81 -5.55 -6.69 -7.99
CA ARG A 81 -6.54 -6.72 -6.89
C ARG A 81 -6.96 -5.32 -6.45
N ALA A 82 -6.01 -4.39 -6.32
CA ALA A 82 -6.31 -3.02 -5.95
C ALA A 82 -7.19 -2.31 -7.00
N VAL A 83 -6.86 -2.47 -8.29
CA VAL A 83 -7.66 -1.92 -9.40
C VAL A 83 -9.07 -2.51 -9.43
N ALA A 84 -9.20 -3.83 -9.22
CA ALA A 84 -10.51 -4.48 -9.13
C ALA A 84 -11.34 -3.94 -7.95
N GLY A 85 -10.72 -3.74 -6.78
CA GLY A 85 -11.37 -3.12 -5.63
C GLY A 85 -11.83 -1.70 -5.90
N LEU A 86 -11.00 -0.87 -6.56
CA LEU A 86 -11.38 0.48 -6.95
C LEU A 86 -12.53 0.50 -7.96
N ALA A 87 -12.53 -0.42 -8.93
CA ALA A 87 -13.61 -0.55 -9.90
C ALA A 87 -14.94 -0.94 -9.22
N TYR A 88 -14.88 -1.86 -8.26
CA TYR A 88 -16.04 -2.20 -7.42
C TYR A 88 -16.55 -0.97 -6.67
N VAL A 89 -15.70 -0.24 -5.94
CA VAL A 89 -16.10 0.99 -5.24
C VAL A 89 -16.72 2.02 -6.19
N ALA A 90 -16.13 2.25 -7.36
CA ALA A 90 -16.68 3.18 -8.34
C ALA A 90 -18.09 2.77 -8.81
N ASN A 91 -18.33 1.48 -9.02
CA ASN A 91 -19.65 0.95 -9.38
C ASN A 91 -20.67 1.06 -8.24
N GLU A 92 -20.22 0.81 -7.00
CA GLU A 92 -21.09 0.85 -5.83
C GLU A 92 -21.44 2.27 -5.38
N CYS A 93 -20.52 3.22 -5.60
CA CYS A 93 -20.63 4.64 -5.23
C CYS A 93 -21.04 5.56 -6.37
N GLY A 94 -21.30 5.07 -7.58
CA GLY A 94 -21.57 5.89 -8.77
C GLY A 94 -22.65 6.95 -8.55
N ASP A 95 -23.84 6.54 -8.08
CA ASP A 95 -24.94 7.46 -7.80
C ASP A 95 -24.60 8.50 -6.71
N ASP A 96 -23.82 8.10 -5.70
CA ASP A 96 -23.38 8.98 -4.62
C ASP A 96 -22.36 10.00 -5.15
N LEU A 97 -21.44 9.59 -6.01
CA LEU A 97 -20.45 10.46 -6.67
C LEU A 97 -21.14 11.47 -7.58
N ASP A 98 -22.12 11.05 -8.37
CA ASP A 98 -22.87 11.95 -9.26
C ASP A 98 -23.67 12.98 -8.46
N LYS A 99 -24.31 12.53 -7.37
CA LYS A 99 -25.17 13.40 -6.56
C LYS A 99 -24.38 14.38 -5.69
N HIS A 100 -23.25 13.95 -5.13
CA HIS A 100 -22.52 14.71 -4.11
C HIS A 100 -21.20 15.30 -4.61
N CYS A 101 -20.62 14.73 -5.67
CA CYS A 101 -19.24 14.99 -6.09
C CYS A 101 -19.08 15.32 -7.58
N ALA A 102 -20.15 15.57 -8.34
CA ALA A 102 -20.08 15.81 -9.80
C ALA A 102 -19.15 16.96 -10.24
N ALA A 103 -18.93 17.96 -9.37
CA ALA A 103 -18.03 19.08 -9.66
C ALA A 103 -16.56 18.80 -9.28
N VAL A 104 -16.26 17.63 -8.71
CA VAL A 104 -14.93 17.26 -8.25
C VAL A 104 -14.17 16.62 -9.40
N GLU A 105 -13.02 17.21 -9.73
CA GLU A 105 -12.12 16.64 -10.72
C GLU A 105 -11.55 15.30 -10.24
N ALA A 106 -11.60 14.28 -11.10
CA ALA A 106 -11.09 12.94 -10.79
C ALA A 106 -9.57 12.91 -10.57
N GLY A 107 -9.07 11.90 -9.87
CA GLY A 107 -7.66 11.74 -9.54
C GLY A 107 -7.27 12.29 -8.17
N GLU A 108 -6.02 12.05 -7.77
CA GLU A 108 -5.39 12.56 -6.54
C GLU A 108 -6.18 12.30 -5.24
N GLY A 109 -7.07 11.30 -5.23
CA GLY A 109 -7.95 11.00 -4.09
C GLY A 109 -9.05 12.03 -3.84
N ARG A 110 -9.28 13.00 -4.73
CA ARG A 110 -10.26 14.09 -4.50
C ARG A 110 -11.70 13.60 -4.38
N LEU A 111 -12.09 12.62 -5.21
CA LEU A 111 -13.43 12.02 -5.14
C LEU A 111 -13.64 11.25 -3.82
N MET A 112 -12.61 10.57 -3.32
CA MET A 112 -12.66 9.91 -2.02
C MET A 112 -12.82 10.92 -0.88
N ALA A 113 -12.03 12.00 -0.89
CA ALA A 113 -12.16 13.08 0.08
C ALA A 113 -13.55 13.76 0.02
N CYS A 114 -14.18 13.81 -1.15
CA CYS A 114 -15.56 14.28 -1.28
C CYS A 114 -16.56 13.32 -0.64
N LEU A 115 -16.48 12.01 -0.93
CA LEU A 115 -17.32 10.99 -0.29
C LEU A 115 -17.19 10.99 1.24
N ASP A 116 -15.99 11.26 1.77
CA ASP A 116 -15.76 11.39 3.22
C ASP A 116 -16.48 12.61 3.82
N LYS A 117 -16.44 13.76 3.14
CA LYS A 117 -17.18 14.95 3.57
C LYS A 117 -18.69 14.74 3.57
N HIS A 118 -19.17 13.87 2.68
CA HIS A 118 -20.58 13.51 2.54
C HIS A 118 -20.92 12.16 3.18
N GLU A 119 -20.10 11.63 4.09
CA GLU A 119 -20.28 10.27 4.63
C GLU A 119 -21.69 10.02 5.16
N LYS A 120 -22.32 11.01 5.80
CA LYS A 120 -23.69 10.86 6.33
C LYS A 120 -24.75 10.72 5.23
N ASP A 121 -24.52 11.32 4.07
CA ASP A 121 -25.46 11.40 2.95
C ASP A 121 -25.26 10.27 1.93
N VAL A 122 -24.08 9.65 1.93
CA VAL A 122 -23.72 8.52 1.07
C VAL A 122 -24.52 7.26 1.43
N SER A 123 -24.92 6.52 0.40
CA SER A 123 -25.69 5.28 0.50
C SER A 123 -24.99 4.19 1.34
N GLN A 124 -25.77 3.27 1.90
CA GLN A 124 -25.21 2.10 2.61
C GLN A 124 -24.43 1.18 1.68
N ARG A 125 -24.83 1.10 0.41
CA ARG A 125 -24.14 0.33 -0.63
C ARG A 125 -22.72 0.82 -0.83
N CYS A 126 -22.54 2.12 -1.05
CA CYS A 126 -21.22 2.73 -1.17
C CYS A 126 -20.39 2.60 0.11
N LYS A 127 -20.99 2.81 1.29
CA LYS A 127 -20.31 2.61 2.58
C LYS A 127 -19.79 1.19 2.76
N GLN A 128 -20.59 0.19 2.37
CA GLN A 128 -20.18 -1.20 2.45
C GLN A 128 -19.04 -1.48 1.48
N ALA A 129 -19.13 -0.99 0.24
CA ALA A 129 -18.08 -1.19 -0.75
C ALA A 129 -16.73 -0.62 -0.31
N LEU A 130 -16.73 0.57 0.31
CA LEU A 130 -15.53 1.19 0.88
C LEU A 130 -14.88 0.34 1.97
N LYS A 131 -15.69 -0.31 2.82
CA LYS A 131 -15.21 -1.21 3.87
C LYS A 131 -14.69 -2.52 3.30
N ASP A 132 -15.37 -3.09 2.31
CA ASP A 132 -15.00 -4.37 1.69
C ASP A 132 -13.58 -4.33 1.09
N VAL A 133 -13.14 -3.16 0.61
CA VAL A 133 -11.81 -2.96 0.03
C VAL A 133 -10.80 -2.33 0.99
N GLY A 134 -11.15 -2.15 2.27
CA GLY A 134 -10.25 -1.60 3.29
C GLY A 134 -9.94 -0.10 3.13
N LEU A 135 -10.80 0.66 2.45
CA LEU A 135 -10.69 2.12 2.36
C LEU A 135 -11.41 2.84 3.52
N LYS A 136 -12.21 2.11 4.32
CA LYS A 136 -12.88 2.58 5.55
C LYS A 136 -13.01 1.50 6.61
#